data_AF-A0A4Q5WU01-F1
#
_entry.id   AF-A0A4Q5WU01-F1
#
_cell.length_a   1.000
_cell.length_b   1.000
_cell.length_c   1.000
_cell.angle_alpha   90.00
_cell.angle_beta   90.00
_cell.angle_gamma   90.00
#
_symmetry.space_group_name_H-M   'P 1'
#
loop_
_entity.id
_entity.type
_entity.pdbx_description
1 polymer ?
#
loop_
_entity_poly.entity_id
_entity_poly.type
_entity_poly.pdbx_seq_one_letter_code
_entity_poly.pdbx_strand_id
1 'polypeptide(L)'
;MQLKALALAAFAGLLAAPALAQTPTTVVDPGAPLSGYPRKALGLPTAAELKTATYVRDVIYGHRDGMALTYDVFKPKKPNGALVVNM
;
A
#
# COMPACT_ATOMS: atom_id res chain seq x y z
N MET A 1 -42.47 -26.36 10.63
CA MET A 1 -41.27 -26.37 9.74
C MET A 1 -41.05 -25.06 8.99
N GLN A 2 -41.96 -24.08 9.03
CA GLN A 2 -41.84 -22.79 8.31
C GLN A 2 -40.98 -21.72 9.01
N LEU A 3 -40.79 -21.82 10.35
CA LEU A 3 -40.07 -20.79 11.11
C LEU A 3 -38.54 -20.89 10.98
N LYS A 4 -38.00 -22.11 10.78
CA LYS A 4 -36.56 -22.32 10.52
C LYS A 4 -36.13 -21.83 9.13
N ALA A 5 -37.01 -21.96 8.12
CA ALA A 5 -36.73 -21.48 6.77
C ALA A 5 -36.68 -19.95 6.70
N LEU A 6 -37.53 -19.27 7.47
CA LEU A 6 -37.57 -17.81 7.55
C LEU A 6 -36.34 -17.23 8.29
N ALA A 7 -35.86 -17.93 9.32
CA ALA A 7 -34.64 -17.56 10.04
C ALA A 7 -33.37 -17.71 9.18
N LEU A 8 -33.30 -18.74 8.32
CA LEU A 8 -32.15 -18.96 7.44
C LEU A 8 -32.09 -17.93 6.31
N ALA A 9 -33.24 -17.51 5.78
CA ALA A 9 -33.33 -16.48 4.74
C ALA A 9 -32.96 -15.08 5.27
N ALA A 10 -33.31 -14.76 6.52
CA ALA A 10 -32.94 -13.49 7.16
C ALA A 10 -31.43 -13.40 7.43
N PHE A 11 -30.77 -14.53 7.72
CA PHE A 11 -29.32 -14.57 7.96
C PHE A 11 -28.50 -14.47 6.67
N ALA A 12 -29.01 -15.00 5.54
CA ALA A 12 -28.35 -14.90 4.24
C ALA A 12 -28.38 -13.48 3.64
N GLY A 13 -29.37 -12.66 4.01
CA GLY A 13 -29.46 -11.26 3.55
C GLY A 13 -28.43 -10.32 4.18
N LEU A 14 -27.88 -10.67 5.35
CA LEU A 14 -26.96 -9.79 6.08
C LEU A 14 -25.50 -9.90 5.61
N LEU A 15 -25.16 -10.92 4.79
CA LEU A 15 -23.81 -11.16 4.28
C LEU A 15 -23.55 -10.56 2.90
N ALA A 16 -24.58 -10.01 2.23
CA ALA A 16 -24.45 -9.38 0.93
C ALA A 16 -24.15 -7.87 1.07
N ALA A 17 -23.10 -7.53 1.82
CA ALA A 17 -22.51 -6.20 1.68
C ALA A 17 -21.76 -6.17 0.34
N PRO A 18 -22.07 -5.25 -0.59
CA PRO A 18 -21.21 -5.06 -1.73
C PRO A 18 -19.88 -4.57 -1.16
N ALA A 19 -18.82 -5.36 -1.34
CA ALA A 19 -17.48 -4.84 -1.17
C ALA A 19 -17.35 -3.69 -2.17
N LEU A 20 -17.53 -2.46 -1.69
CA LEU A 20 -17.19 -1.28 -2.44
C LEU A 20 -15.69 -1.41 -2.72
N ALA A 21 -15.36 -1.82 -3.93
CA ALA A 21 -13.99 -1.84 -4.41
C ALA A 21 -13.40 -0.47 -4.10
N GLN A 22 -12.38 -0.45 -3.26
CA GLN A 22 -11.65 0.75 -2.93
C GLN A 22 -11.09 1.29 -4.25
N THR A 23 -11.65 2.37 -4.74
CA THR A 23 -11.08 3.10 -5.88
C THR A 23 -9.68 3.53 -5.48
N PRO A 24 -8.68 3.49 -6.38
CA PRO A 24 -7.34 3.95 -6.07
C PRO A 24 -7.44 5.42 -5.65
N THR A 25 -7.28 5.70 -4.36
CA THR A 25 -7.23 7.07 -3.89
C THR A 25 -5.90 7.64 -4.35
N THR A 26 -5.95 8.69 -5.15
CA THR A 26 -4.77 9.51 -5.44
C THR A 26 -4.25 10.01 -4.10
N VAL A 27 -3.09 9.50 -3.68
CA VAL A 27 -2.40 9.94 -2.47
C VAL A 27 -2.03 11.40 -2.67
N VAL A 28 -2.90 12.30 -2.19
CA VAL A 28 -2.57 13.71 -2.02
C VAL A 28 -1.73 13.77 -0.77
N ASP A 29 -0.42 13.98 -0.93
CA ASP A 29 0.58 14.09 0.13
C ASP A 29 0.07 15.02 1.25
N PRO A 30 -0.37 14.49 2.40
CA PRO A 30 -0.75 15.30 3.53
C PRO A 30 0.54 15.86 4.09
N GLY A 31 0.76 17.16 3.90
CA GLY A 31 1.90 17.85 4.49
C GLY A 31 2.11 17.48 5.96
N ALA A 32 3.39 17.36 6.32
CA ALA A 32 3.92 16.78 7.56
C ALA A 32 3.47 15.33 7.83
N PRO A 33 4.39 14.36 7.98
CA PRO A 33 3.99 12.98 8.23
C PRO A 33 3.14 12.94 9.49
N LEU A 34 1.93 12.38 9.36
CA LEU A 34 0.93 12.07 10.41
C LEU A 34 1.47 11.19 11.56
N SER A 35 2.79 11.07 11.71
CA SER A 35 3.47 10.06 12.50
C SER A 35 4.37 10.65 13.59
N GLY A 36 4.74 11.93 13.55
CA GLY A 36 5.67 12.52 14.53
C GLY A 36 7.10 11.93 14.52
N TYR A 37 7.33 10.84 13.77
CA TYR A 37 8.66 10.28 13.55
C TYR A 37 9.46 11.18 12.60
N PRO A 38 10.73 11.50 12.94
CA PRO A 38 11.57 12.30 12.07
C PRO A 38 11.76 11.60 10.71
N ARG A 39 11.65 12.34 9.59
CA ARG A 39 11.81 11.78 8.21
C ARG A 39 13.04 10.88 8.04
N LYS A 40 14.15 11.24 8.69
CA LYS A 40 15.39 10.45 8.69
C LYS A 40 15.22 9.06 9.33
N ALA A 41 14.39 8.93 10.36
CA ALA A 41 14.12 7.66 11.01
C ALA A 41 13.24 6.73 10.16
N LEU A 42 12.48 7.27 9.22
CA LEU A 42 11.61 6.51 8.30
C LEU A 42 12.25 6.27 6.92
N GLY A 43 13.50 6.68 6.71
CA GLY A 43 14.20 6.58 5.42
C GLY A 43 13.52 7.33 4.28
N LEU A 44 12.64 8.29 4.59
CA LEU A 44 11.81 8.96 3.59
C LEU A 44 12.64 9.91 2.72
N PRO A 45 12.44 9.90 1.39
CA PRO A 45 13.17 10.77 0.49
C PRO A 45 12.81 12.23 0.71
N THR A 46 13.78 13.09 0.42
CA THR A 46 13.62 14.53 0.44
C THR A 46 12.78 15.00 -0.74
N ALA A 47 12.16 16.18 -0.60
CA ALA A 47 11.41 16.80 -1.68
C ALA A 47 12.28 17.08 -2.94
N ALA A 48 13.61 17.16 -2.78
CA ALA A 48 14.53 17.30 -3.91
C ALA A 48 14.66 16.00 -4.71
N GLU A 49 14.78 14.85 -4.05
CA GLU A 49 14.89 13.53 -4.69
C GLU A 49 13.60 13.15 -5.44
N LEU A 50 12.44 13.51 -4.85
CA LEU A 50 11.13 13.32 -5.49
C LEU A 50 10.93 14.15 -6.76
N LYS A 51 11.67 15.25 -6.94
CA LYS A 51 11.65 16.01 -8.21
C LYS A 51 12.35 15.26 -9.33
N THR A 52 13.27 14.36 -9.01
CA THR A 52 14.09 13.63 -9.99
C THR A 52 13.63 12.19 -10.23
N ALA A 53 12.97 11.59 -9.25
CA ALA A 53 12.51 10.20 -9.30
C ALA A 53 11.13 10.03 -8.66
N THR A 54 10.35 9.09 -9.19
CA THR A 54 9.17 8.56 -8.53
C THR A 54 9.61 7.58 -7.46
N TYR A 55 9.05 7.72 -6.26
CA TYR A 55 9.37 6.87 -5.11
C TYR A 55 8.18 5.96 -4.81
N VAL A 56 8.45 4.66 -4.67
CA VAL A 56 7.47 3.65 -4.25
C VAL A 56 8.03 2.94 -3.03
N ARG A 57 7.26 2.98 -1.94
CA ARG A 57 7.64 2.36 -0.68
C ARG A 57 7.27 0.90 -0.61
N ASP A 58 8.04 0.17 0.19
CA ASP A 58 7.63 -1.12 0.76
C ASP A 58 7.19 -2.14 -0.31
N VAL A 59 7.91 -2.17 -1.44
CA VAL A 59 7.63 -3.11 -2.53
C VAL A 59 8.12 -4.49 -2.14
N ILE A 60 7.19 -5.43 -2.00
CA ILE A 60 7.51 -6.83 -1.70
C ILE A 60 8.17 -7.45 -2.93
N TYR A 61 9.43 -7.83 -2.82
CA TYR A 61 10.17 -8.51 -3.90
C TYR A 61 10.23 -10.02 -3.71
N GLY A 62 9.92 -10.51 -2.51
CA GLY A 62 9.92 -11.93 -2.24
C GLY A 62 9.46 -12.25 -0.82
N HIS A 63 9.31 -13.54 -0.57
CA HIS A 63 9.02 -14.08 0.75
C HIS A 63 10.09 -15.10 1.10
N ARG A 64 10.65 -14.99 2.31
CA ARG A 64 11.68 -15.91 2.80
C ARG A 64 11.56 -16.05 4.31
N ASP A 65 11.71 -17.27 4.82
CA ASP A 65 11.73 -17.57 6.26
C ASP A 65 10.50 -17.05 7.02
N GLY A 66 9.33 -17.07 6.36
CA GLY A 66 8.07 -16.56 6.92
C GLY A 66 7.94 -15.04 6.94
N MET A 67 8.87 -14.30 6.33
CA MET A 67 8.85 -12.84 6.24
C MET A 67 8.66 -12.36 4.80
N ALA A 68 8.01 -11.20 4.65
CA ALA A 68 7.99 -10.46 3.39
C ALA A 68 9.24 -9.59 3.31
N LEU A 69 10.00 -9.74 2.22
CA LEU A 69 11.17 -8.94 1.96
C LEU A 69 10.74 -7.76 1.08
N THR A 70 11.06 -6.56 1.55
CA THR A 70 10.65 -5.31 0.90
C THR A 70 11.86 -4.48 0.47
N TYR A 71 11.67 -3.71 -0.60
CA TYR A 71 12.57 -2.63 -0.99
C TYR A 71 11.79 -1.35 -1.26
N ASP A 72 12.46 -0.24 -1.04
CA ASP A 72 12.04 1.05 -1.55
C ASP A 72 12.59 1.25 -2.96
N VAL A 73 11.73 1.69 -3.88
CA VAL A 73 12.07 1.82 -5.29
C VAL A 73 12.10 3.29 -5.69
N PHE A 74 13.26 3.72 -6.19
CA PHE A 74 13.44 5.01 -6.85
C PHE A 74 13.46 4.82 -8.36
N LYS A 75 12.40 5.25 -9.04
CA LYS A 75 12.32 5.22 -10.51
C LYS A 75 12.65 6.60 -11.09
N PRO A 76 13.80 6.79 -11.76
CA PRO A 76 14.14 8.07 -12.35
C PRO A 76 13.16 8.44 -13.47
N LYS A 77 12.91 9.73 -13.68
CA LYS A 77 12.00 10.24 -14.74
C LYS A 77 12.39 9.79 -16.15
N LYS A 78 13.68 9.59 -16.39
CA LYS A 78 14.24 9.05 -17.64
C LYS A 78 14.96 7.74 -17.33
N PRO A 79 14.26 6.60 -17.33
CA PRO A 79 14.87 5.31 -17.04
C PRO A 79 15.80 4.89 -18.18
N ASN A 80 16.98 4.37 -17.82
CA ASN A 80 17.97 3.83 -18.75
C ASN A 80 18.06 2.29 -18.70
N GLY A 81 17.23 1.64 -17.87
CA GLY A 81 17.18 0.18 -17.71
C GLY A 81 18.17 -0.41 -16.69
N ALA A 82 19.06 0.41 -16.11
CA ALA A 82 19.96 -0.06 -15.05
C ALA A 82 19.24 -0.15 -13.70
N LEU A 83 19.58 -1.18 -12.93
CA LEU A 83 19.14 -1.34 -11.53
C LEU A 83 20.37 -1.29 -10.62
N VAL A 84 20.29 -0.46 -9.59
CA VAL A 84 21.25 -0.45 -8.48
C VAL A 84 20.51 -0.85 -7.23
N VAL A 85 21.00 -1.88 -6.55
CA VAL A 85 20.49 -2.31 -5.25
C VAL A 85 21.49 -1.85 -4.20
N ASN A 86 21.02 -1.06 -3.25
CA ASN A 86 21.78 -0.67 -2.08
C ASN A 86 21.26 -1.43 -0.86
N MET A 87 22.17 -1.94 -0.03
CA MET A 87 21.86 -2.60 1.25
C MET A 87 22.03 -1.65 2.43
#